data_AF-A0A4D4MVR9-F1
#
_entry.id   AF-A0A4D4MVR9-F1
#
_cell.length_a   1.000
_cell.length_b   1.000
_cell.length_c   1.000
_cell.angle_alpha   90.00
_cell.angle_beta   90.00
_cell.angle_gamma   90.00
#
_symmetry.space_group_name_H-M   'P 1'
#
loop_
_entity.id
_entity.type
_entity.pdbx_description
1 polymer ?
#
loop_
_entity_poly.entity_id
_entity_poly.type
_entity_poly.pdbx_seq_one_letter_code
_entity_poly.pdbx_strand_id
1 'polypeptide(L)'
;MTAIEYTAQPGTPVHDYIAENREKLRRVLGERGALLLRGFEVGGVDGFDGVVQAFSGSRPLSYAERSSPRSTIKGQVYTSTDYPADEEIFLHNENSYQAVWPHTLYFYCIEPAHTRGATPLADIREVYRAIDPAVREEFVRRGGWQVVRNFHADFGVPWQEAFGTGDPAAVEEYCRGKGITAEWRADGGLRTTTVRAAVHTHPGSGRRCGSTTPRSGMSPRWRRRSRRGCGRSSRTRTCPPTRTSATADASRTRRSRICGPRTARRRRASTGSATTC
;
A
#
# COMPACT_ATOMS: atom_id res chain seq x y z
N MET A 1 2.46 -10.68 12.24
CA MET A 1 3.36 -11.00 11.11
C MET A 1 4.57 -10.11 11.19
N THR A 2 5.75 -10.69 11.12
CA THR A 2 7.01 -9.96 11.09
C THR A 2 7.68 -10.33 9.77
N ALA A 3 8.01 -9.32 8.95
CA ALA A 3 8.81 -9.55 7.75
C ALA A 3 10.11 -10.26 8.16
N ILE A 4 10.54 -11.24 7.37
CA ILE A 4 11.85 -11.85 7.61
C ILE A 4 12.91 -10.90 7.08
N GLU A 5 13.77 -10.44 7.99
CA GLU A 5 14.88 -9.56 7.66
C GLU A 5 16.13 -10.38 7.31
N TYR A 6 16.75 -10.04 6.19
CA TYR A 6 18.09 -10.47 5.80
C TYR A 6 19.00 -9.24 5.77
N THR A 7 20.10 -9.31 6.52
CA THR A 7 21.05 -8.21 6.65
C THR A 7 22.35 -8.57 5.93
N ALA A 8 22.84 -7.67 5.09
CA ALA A 8 24.08 -7.85 4.35
C ALA A 8 25.29 -7.30 5.09
N GLN A 9 26.48 -7.80 4.73
CA GLN A 9 27.73 -7.11 5.06
C GLN A 9 27.92 -5.90 4.13
N PRO A 10 28.63 -4.84 4.55
CA PRO A 10 28.89 -3.67 3.71
C PRO A 10 29.49 -4.07 2.34
N GLY A 11 28.99 -3.45 1.27
CA GLY A 11 29.45 -3.72 -0.09
C GLY A 11 28.85 -4.98 -0.73
N THR A 12 27.97 -5.72 -0.05
CA THR A 12 27.30 -6.90 -0.64
C THR A 12 26.29 -6.44 -1.70
N PRO A 13 26.44 -6.83 -2.98
CA PRO A 13 25.46 -6.49 -4.01
C PRO A 13 24.18 -7.32 -3.84
N VAL A 14 23.02 -6.65 -3.92
CA VAL A 14 21.72 -7.33 -3.75
C VAL A 14 21.44 -8.36 -4.85
N HIS A 15 21.96 -8.14 -6.05
CA HIS A 15 21.72 -8.98 -7.22
C HIS A 15 22.36 -10.36 -7.07
N ASP A 16 23.60 -10.41 -6.59
CA ASP A 16 24.32 -11.66 -6.31
C ASP A 16 23.59 -12.47 -5.24
N TYR A 17 23.23 -11.80 -4.14
CA TYR A 17 22.50 -12.44 -3.05
C TYR A 17 21.17 -13.05 -3.52
N ILE A 18 20.42 -12.32 -4.35
CA ILE A 18 19.17 -12.82 -4.93
C ILE A 18 19.44 -13.97 -5.88
N ALA A 19 20.46 -13.90 -6.74
CA ALA A 19 20.78 -14.97 -7.68
C ALA A 19 21.07 -16.30 -6.95
N GLU A 20 21.86 -16.24 -5.87
CA GLU A 20 22.23 -17.41 -5.07
C GLU A 20 21.08 -17.95 -4.20
N ASN A 21 20.21 -17.06 -3.70
CA ASN A 21 19.20 -17.41 -2.69
C ASN A 21 17.76 -17.38 -3.23
N ARG A 22 17.55 -17.22 -4.53
CA ARG A 22 16.25 -16.94 -5.14
C ARG A 22 15.15 -17.89 -4.65
N GLU A 23 15.36 -19.19 -4.77
CA GLU A 23 14.35 -20.19 -4.41
C GLU A 23 14.05 -20.21 -2.92
N LYS A 24 15.09 -20.05 -2.08
CA LYS A 24 14.93 -19.92 -0.63
C LYS A 24 14.10 -18.68 -0.28
N LEU A 25 14.42 -17.53 -0.86
CA LEU A 25 13.70 -16.28 -0.61
C LEU A 25 12.25 -16.38 -1.10
N ARG A 26 11.98 -16.95 -2.29
CA ARG A 26 10.62 -17.16 -2.79
C ARG A 26 9.79 -18.06 -1.90
N ARG A 27 10.38 -19.15 -1.38
CA ARG A 27 9.71 -20.04 -0.42
C ARG A 27 9.36 -19.29 0.87
N VAL A 28 10.33 -18.57 1.45
CA VAL A 28 10.09 -17.80 2.68
C VAL A 28 9.06 -16.69 2.45
N LEU A 29 9.07 -16.04 1.29
CA LEU A 29 8.05 -15.05 0.92
C LEU A 29 6.66 -15.67 0.90
N GLY A 30 6.48 -16.84 0.28
CA GLY A 30 5.18 -17.53 0.24
C GLY A 30 4.68 -17.98 1.62
N GLU A 31 5.59 -18.34 2.52
CA GLU A 31 5.23 -18.74 3.89
C GLU A 31 4.91 -17.52 4.78
N ARG A 32 5.78 -16.51 4.75
CA ARG A 32 5.81 -15.41 5.72
C ARG A 32 5.11 -14.15 5.23
N GLY A 33 4.88 -14.02 3.93
CA GLY A 33 4.18 -12.91 3.29
C GLY A 33 5.04 -11.66 3.03
N ALA A 34 6.16 -11.47 3.71
CA ALA A 34 7.05 -10.33 3.46
C ALA A 34 8.51 -10.61 3.82
N LEU A 35 9.41 -10.01 3.04
CA LEU A 35 10.85 -10.01 3.24
C LEU A 35 11.38 -8.58 3.32
N LEU A 36 12.43 -8.37 4.12
CA LEU A 36 13.19 -7.13 4.15
C LEU A 36 14.67 -7.44 3.90
N LEU A 37 15.21 -6.91 2.80
CA LEU A 37 16.64 -6.96 2.50
C LEU A 37 17.28 -5.64 2.97
N ARG A 38 18.12 -5.69 4.01
CA ARG A 38 18.74 -4.51 4.62
C ARG A 38 20.26 -4.52 4.43
N GLY A 39 20.81 -3.35 4.10
CA GLY A 39 22.26 -3.14 4.02
C GLY A 39 22.91 -3.61 2.72
N PHE A 40 22.13 -4.00 1.72
CA PHE A 40 22.65 -4.37 0.41
C PHE A 40 22.87 -3.15 -0.50
N GLU A 41 23.88 -3.24 -1.36
CA GLU A 41 24.08 -2.30 -2.47
C GLU A 41 23.10 -2.60 -3.60
N VAL A 42 22.14 -1.69 -3.81
CA VAL A 42 21.05 -1.87 -4.79
C VAL A 42 21.41 -1.31 -6.17
N GLY A 43 22.32 -0.34 -6.26
CA GLY A 43 22.68 0.28 -7.55
C GLY A 43 21.62 1.27 -8.08
N GLY A 44 20.92 1.98 -7.18
CA GLY A 44 19.94 3.00 -7.55
C GLY A 44 18.69 2.42 -8.20
N VAL A 45 18.07 3.19 -9.10
CA VAL A 45 16.81 2.81 -9.77
C VAL A 45 17.04 1.65 -10.75
N ASP A 46 18.16 1.66 -11.47
CA ASP A 46 18.46 0.65 -12.50
C ASP A 46 18.76 -0.71 -11.85
N GLY A 47 19.55 -0.73 -10.78
CA GLY A 47 19.78 -1.97 -10.06
C GLY A 47 18.54 -2.48 -9.31
N PHE A 48 17.64 -1.58 -8.86
CA PHE A 48 16.33 -2.00 -8.34
C PHE A 48 15.43 -2.65 -9.41
N ASP A 49 15.39 -2.10 -10.62
CA ASP A 49 14.66 -2.73 -11.73
C ASP A 49 15.22 -4.12 -12.05
N GLY A 50 16.55 -4.25 -12.08
CA GLY A 50 17.24 -5.54 -12.22
C GLY A 50 16.86 -6.55 -11.14
N VAL A 51 16.78 -6.12 -9.88
CA VAL A 51 16.30 -6.94 -8.75
C VAL A 51 14.89 -7.45 -8.96
N VAL A 52 13.97 -6.57 -9.38
CA VAL A 52 12.56 -6.93 -9.61
C VAL A 52 12.46 -7.99 -10.70
N GLN A 53 13.20 -7.82 -11.80
CA GLN A 53 13.23 -8.79 -12.90
C GLN A 53 13.81 -10.14 -12.45
N ALA A 54 14.98 -10.14 -11.81
CA ALA A 54 15.67 -11.35 -11.36
C ALA A 54 14.84 -12.15 -10.35
N PHE A 55 14.21 -11.46 -9.38
CA PHE A 55 13.41 -12.12 -8.36
C PHE A 55 12.07 -12.64 -8.90
N SER A 56 11.38 -11.84 -9.72
CA SER A 56 10.07 -12.21 -10.28
C SER A 56 10.19 -13.32 -11.32
N GLY A 57 11.27 -13.32 -12.12
CA GLY A 57 11.43 -14.20 -13.29
C GLY A 57 10.50 -13.85 -14.46
N SER A 58 9.78 -12.74 -14.37
CA SER A 58 8.86 -12.24 -15.38
C SER A 58 8.86 -10.71 -15.38
N ARG A 59 8.35 -10.12 -16.47
CA ARG A 59 8.22 -8.65 -16.56
C ARG A 59 7.16 -8.15 -15.56
N PRO A 60 7.38 -6.97 -14.95
CA PRO A 60 6.36 -6.34 -14.11
C PRO A 60 5.03 -6.14 -14.85
N LEU A 61 3.92 -6.21 -14.13
CA LEU A 61 2.60 -5.94 -14.69
C LEU A 61 2.54 -4.51 -15.24
N SER A 62 2.04 -4.36 -16.47
CA SER A 62 1.78 -3.05 -17.07
C SER A 62 0.75 -2.27 -16.25
N TYR A 63 1.05 -1.00 -15.99
CA TYR A 63 0.22 -0.14 -15.14
C TYR A 63 -1.07 0.29 -15.86
N ALA A 64 -2.18 -0.40 -15.58
CA ALA A 64 -3.52 -0.11 -16.10
C ALA A 64 -4.48 0.35 -14.99
N GLU A 65 -5.60 0.98 -15.36
CA GLU A 65 -6.68 1.50 -14.48
C GLU A 65 -6.18 2.31 -13.27
N ARG A 66 -5.39 3.36 -13.55
CA ARG A 66 -4.74 4.18 -12.51
C ARG A 66 -5.77 4.67 -11.48
N SER A 67 -5.46 4.51 -10.20
CA SER A 67 -6.30 5.01 -9.10
C SER A 67 -5.72 6.22 -8.38
N SER A 68 -4.44 6.52 -8.61
CA SER A 68 -3.82 7.76 -8.17
C SER A 68 -2.69 8.20 -9.10
N PRO A 69 -2.41 9.52 -9.14
CA PRO A 69 -1.25 10.05 -9.82
C PRO A 69 0.03 9.40 -9.27
N ARG A 70 0.91 9.00 -10.18
CA ARG A 70 2.28 8.57 -9.88
C ARG A 70 3.19 9.13 -10.95
N SER A 71 4.32 9.68 -10.54
CA SER A 71 5.36 10.09 -11.47
C SER A 71 6.22 8.87 -11.82
N THR A 72 6.29 8.52 -13.11
CA THR A 72 7.25 7.53 -13.60
C THR A 72 8.66 8.06 -13.37
N ILE A 73 9.49 7.32 -12.64
CA ILE A 73 10.91 7.68 -12.49
C ILE A 73 11.66 7.17 -13.73
N LYS A 74 11.53 5.87 -14.03
CA LYS A 74 12.11 5.20 -15.20
C LYS A 74 11.50 3.80 -15.37
N GLY A 75 11.18 3.38 -16.59
CA GLY A 75 10.64 2.04 -16.86
C GLY A 75 9.35 1.75 -16.08
N GLN A 76 9.33 0.63 -15.35
CA GLN A 76 8.22 0.21 -14.47
C GLN A 76 8.44 0.62 -13.00
N VAL A 77 9.40 1.53 -12.74
CA VAL A 77 9.67 2.07 -11.41
C VAL A 77 9.00 3.43 -11.26
N TYR A 78 8.09 3.51 -10.29
CA TYR A 78 7.29 4.70 -9.99
C TYR A 78 7.67 5.29 -8.64
N THR A 79 7.48 6.61 -8.47
CA THR A 79 7.40 7.17 -7.12
C THR A 79 6.22 6.54 -6.37
N SER A 80 6.34 6.36 -5.06
CA SER A 80 5.19 6.04 -4.21
C SER A 80 4.08 7.06 -4.42
N THR A 81 2.81 6.66 -4.25
CA THR A 81 1.62 7.52 -4.39
C THR A 81 1.86 8.94 -3.87
N ASP A 82 1.66 9.93 -4.73
CA ASP A 82 1.71 11.35 -4.36
C ASP A 82 0.49 11.63 -3.45
N TYR A 83 0.74 11.64 -2.14
CA TYR A 83 -0.26 11.87 -1.10
C TYR A 83 0.29 12.89 -0.09
N PRO A 84 -0.55 13.75 0.51
CA PRO A 84 -0.10 14.73 1.49
C PRO A 84 0.72 14.08 2.60
N ALA A 85 1.83 14.71 2.97
CA ALA A 85 2.82 14.07 3.84
C ALA A 85 2.32 13.85 5.28
N ASP A 86 1.32 14.62 5.69
CA ASP A 86 0.63 14.62 6.97
C ASP A 86 -0.56 13.67 7.04
N GLU A 87 -0.99 13.09 5.92
CA GLU A 87 -2.12 12.18 5.83
C GLU A 87 -1.70 10.70 5.90
N GLU A 88 -2.60 9.87 6.43
CA GLU A 88 -2.40 8.43 6.56
C GLU A 88 -3.00 7.67 5.37
N ILE A 89 -2.21 6.76 4.80
CA ILE A 89 -2.71 5.81 3.81
C ILE A 89 -3.16 4.55 4.56
N PHE A 90 -4.46 4.27 4.54
CA PHE A 90 -5.04 3.09 5.18
C PHE A 90 -4.55 1.78 4.56
N LEU A 91 -4.53 0.71 5.34
CA LEU A 91 -4.16 -0.63 4.88
C LEU A 91 -5.05 -1.10 3.74
N HIS A 92 -4.46 -1.49 2.61
CA HIS A 92 -5.17 -1.98 1.43
C HIS A 92 -4.37 -3.07 0.72
N ASN A 93 -5.05 -3.90 -0.07
CA ASN A 93 -4.40 -4.73 -1.08
C ASN A 93 -4.28 -3.93 -2.39
N GLU A 94 -3.08 -3.81 -2.95
CA GLU A 94 -2.84 -3.07 -4.20
C GLU A 94 -3.72 -3.65 -5.31
N ASN A 95 -4.40 -2.77 -6.04
CA ASN A 95 -5.21 -3.12 -7.20
C ASN A 95 -6.29 -4.20 -6.95
N SER A 96 -6.74 -4.38 -5.70
CA SER A 96 -7.81 -5.34 -5.35
C SER A 96 -9.14 -5.12 -6.07
N TYR A 97 -9.36 -3.94 -6.66
CA TYR A 97 -10.51 -3.63 -7.52
C TYR A 97 -10.33 -4.11 -8.98
N GLN A 98 -9.11 -4.43 -9.41
CA GLN A 98 -8.82 -4.89 -10.77
C GLN A 98 -9.07 -6.39 -10.90
N ALA A 99 -9.30 -6.87 -12.12
CA ALA A 99 -9.41 -8.31 -12.39
C ALA A 99 -8.05 -9.02 -12.40
N VAL A 100 -6.96 -8.26 -12.60
CA VAL A 100 -5.58 -8.73 -12.57
C VAL A 100 -4.82 -7.86 -11.57
N TRP A 101 -4.17 -8.48 -10.60
CA TRP A 101 -3.41 -7.78 -9.55
C TRP A 101 -2.03 -8.41 -9.37
N PRO A 102 -1.05 -7.67 -8.83
CA PRO A 102 0.29 -8.20 -8.60
C PRO A 102 0.30 -9.27 -7.51
N HIS A 103 1.02 -10.37 -7.76
CA HIS A 103 1.28 -11.39 -6.74
C HIS A 103 2.38 -10.96 -5.77
N THR A 104 3.33 -10.16 -6.25
CA THR A 104 4.46 -9.67 -5.47
C THR A 104 4.60 -8.17 -5.68
N LEU A 105 4.88 -7.46 -4.59
CA LEU A 105 5.17 -6.05 -4.61
C LEU A 105 6.56 -5.75 -4.04
N TYR A 106 7.24 -4.77 -4.65
CA TYR A 106 8.56 -4.34 -4.25
C TYR A 106 8.57 -2.88 -3.83
N PHE A 107 9.27 -2.61 -2.73
CA PHE A 107 9.56 -1.26 -2.24
C PHE A 107 11.06 -1.05 -2.15
N TYR A 108 11.53 0.11 -2.60
CA TYR A 108 12.91 0.54 -2.47
C TYR A 108 13.01 1.93 -1.86
N CYS A 109 13.76 2.00 -0.76
CA CYS A 109 14.04 3.23 -0.05
C CYS A 109 15.32 3.87 -0.60
N ILE A 110 15.17 4.84 -1.50
CA ILE A 110 16.30 5.64 -2.01
C ILE A 110 16.76 6.62 -0.95
N GLU A 111 15.81 7.33 -0.33
CA GLU A 111 16.08 8.30 0.73
C GLU A 111 15.22 7.97 1.96
N PRO A 112 15.83 7.66 3.11
CA PRO A 112 15.09 7.37 4.33
C PRO A 112 14.40 8.63 4.86
N ALA A 113 13.17 8.48 5.34
CA ALA A 113 12.47 9.58 6.00
C ALA A 113 13.16 9.93 7.34
N HIS A 114 13.33 11.22 7.63
CA HIS A 114 13.91 11.68 8.90
C HIS A 114 13.02 11.33 10.11
N THR A 115 11.70 11.35 9.94
CA THR A 115 10.72 10.92 10.94
C THR A 115 9.53 10.28 10.26
N ARG A 116 8.86 9.33 10.94
CA ARG A 116 7.70 8.60 10.43
C ARG A 116 8.00 7.96 9.06
N GLY A 117 7.01 7.91 8.16
CA GLY A 117 7.19 7.49 6.78
C GLY A 117 7.42 5.99 6.58
N ALA A 118 7.23 5.17 7.62
CA ALA A 118 7.22 3.71 7.47
C ALA A 118 6.06 3.26 6.56
N THR A 119 6.24 2.13 5.89
CA THR A 119 5.18 1.44 5.16
C THR A 119 4.71 0.28 6.03
N PRO A 120 3.68 0.45 6.88
CA PRO A 120 3.19 -0.63 7.71
C PRO A 120 2.61 -1.74 6.82
N LEU A 121 2.93 -2.99 7.16
CA LEU A 121 2.39 -4.18 6.50
C LEU A 121 1.50 -4.94 7.49
N ALA A 122 0.44 -5.55 6.97
CA ALA A 122 -0.44 -6.42 7.73
C ALA A 122 -0.54 -7.79 7.06
N ASP A 123 -0.82 -8.84 7.83
CA ASP A 123 -1.10 -10.15 7.27
C ASP A 123 -2.59 -10.26 6.97
N ILE A 124 -2.95 -10.25 5.69
CA ILE A 124 -4.35 -10.30 5.29
C ILE A 124 -5.02 -11.64 5.64
N ARG A 125 -4.24 -12.70 5.90
CA ARG A 125 -4.73 -14.00 6.40
C ARG A 125 -5.12 -13.92 7.88
N GLU A 126 -4.40 -13.12 8.67
CA GLU A 126 -4.76 -12.86 10.08
C GLU A 126 -5.98 -11.94 10.17
N VAL A 127 -6.02 -10.89 9.33
CA VAL A 127 -7.19 -10.02 9.22
C VAL A 127 -8.43 -10.83 8.86
N TYR A 128 -8.32 -11.72 7.86
CA TYR A 128 -9.40 -12.63 7.48
C TYR A 128 -9.84 -13.55 8.64
N ARG A 129 -8.89 -14.10 9.40
CA ARG A 129 -9.22 -14.95 10.57
C ARG A 129 -9.92 -14.19 11.69
N ALA A 130 -9.57 -12.91 11.89
CA ALA A 130 -10.16 -12.06 12.91
C ALA A 130 -11.59 -11.57 12.58
N ILE A 131 -12.00 -11.59 11.31
CA ILE A 131 -13.37 -11.24 10.91
C ILE A 131 -14.32 -12.38 11.31
N ASP A 132 -15.46 -12.02 11.91
CA ASP A 132 -16.54 -12.94 12.28
C ASP A 132 -16.90 -13.88 11.10
N PRO A 133 -16.92 -15.21 11.31
CA PRO A 133 -17.31 -16.18 10.29
C PRO A 133 -18.58 -15.81 9.52
N ALA A 134 -19.63 -15.36 10.21
CA ALA A 134 -20.90 -15.02 9.60
C ALA A 134 -20.77 -13.83 8.63
N VAL A 135 -19.90 -12.87 8.93
CA VAL A 135 -19.62 -11.75 8.01
C VAL A 135 -18.91 -12.24 6.75
N ARG A 136 -17.94 -13.16 6.90
CA ARG A 136 -17.18 -13.70 5.76
C ARG A 136 -18.09 -14.52 4.85
N GLU A 137 -18.92 -15.36 5.44
CA GLU A 137 -19.89 -16.20 4.73
C GLU A 137 -20.94 -15.36 4.00
N GLU A 138 -21.38 -14.26 4.60
CA GLU A 138 -22.34 -13.36 3.96
C GLU A 138 -21.79 -12.73 2.68
N PHE A 139 -20.53 -12.31 2.67
CA PHE A 139 -19.88 -11.81 1.45
C PHE A 139 -19.77 -12.90 0.38
N VAL A 140 -19.40 -14.13 0.77
CA VAL A 140 -19.31 -15.26 -0.17
C VAL A 140 -20.70 -15.57 -0.76
N ARG A 141 -21.73 -15.63 0.08
CA ARG A 141 -23.12 -15.91 -0.31
C ARG A 141 -23.68 -14.87 -1.29
N ARG A 142 -23.29 -13.60 -1.13
CA ARG A 142 -23.68 -12.51 -2.04
C ARG A 142 -22.86 -12.46 -3.34
N GLY A 143 -21.91 -13.38 -3.54
CA GLY A 143 -21.05 -13.40 -4.72
C GLY A 143 -19.86 -12.42 -4.63
N GLY A 144 -19.59 -11.86 -3.44
CA GLY A 144 -18.45 -10.98 -3.19
C GLY A 144 -18.86 -9.55 -2.81
N TRP A 145 -18.07 -8.57 -3.27
CA TRP A 145 -18.29 -7.14 -3.04
C TRP A 145 -18.32 -6.38 -4.36
N GLN A 146 -19.11 -5.32 -4.41
CA GLN A 146 -19.22 -4.46 -5.59
C GLN A 146 -18.40 -3.18 -5.40
N VAL A 147 -17.56 -2.87 -6.38
CA VAL A 147 -16.88 -1.58 -6.48
C VAL A 147 -17.58 -0.73 -7.53
N VAL A 148 -17.87 0.52 -7.17
CA VAL A 148 -18.36 1.56 -8.07
C VAL A 148 -17.34 2.68 -8.10
N ARG A 149 -16.77 2.95 -9.27
CA ARG A 149 -15.84 4.07 -9.47
C ARG A 149 -16.54 5.13 -10.31
N ASN A 150 -16.40 6.39 -9.92
CA ASN A 150 -16.94 7.52 -10.65
C ASN A 150 -15.76 8.39 -11.06
N PHE A 151 -15.64 8.63 -12.37
CA PHE A 151 -14.62 9.46 -12.98
C PHE A 151 -15.29 10.77 -13.40
N HIS A 152 -14.84 11.84 -12.78
CA HIS A 152 -15.32 13.20 -13.01
C HIS A 152 -14.17 14.05 -13.53
N ALA A 153 -14.48 15.07 -14.33
CA ALA A 153 -13.46 16.01 -14.80
C ALA A 153 -12.84 16.80 -13.62
N ASP A 154 -13.65 17.17 -12.64
CA ASP A 154 -13.25 18.07 -11.55
C ASP A 154 -12.77 17.37 -10.28
N PHE A 155 -12.90 16.04 -10.21
CA PHE A 155 -12.58 15.29 -8.98
C PHE A 155 -11.94 13.93 -9.27
N GLY A 156 -10.73 13.75 -8.73
CA GLY A 156 -9.97 12.51 -8.84
C GLY A 156 -9.18 12.44 -10.14
N VAL A 157 -8.87 11.20 -10.56
CA VAL A 157 -8.19 10.93 -11.84
C VAL A 157 -9.27 10.87 -12.94
N PRO A 158 -9.19 11.69 -14.01
CA PRO A 158 -10.12 11.59 -15.14
C PRO A 158 -10.06 10.21 -15.79
N TRP A 159 -11.16 9.77 -16.42
CA TRP A 159 -11.20 8.44 -17.03
C TRP A 159 -10.13 8.30 -18.12
N GLN A 160 -9.83 9.36 -18.85
CA GLN A 160 -8.84 9.35 -19.92
C GLN A 160 -7.45 8.98 -19.40
N GLU A 161 -7.06 9.53 -18.24
CA GLU A 161 -5.80 9.17 -17.59
C GLU A 161 -5.88 7.78 -16.95
N ALA A 162 -7.02 7.41 -16.37
CA ALA A 162 -7.20 6.11 -15.74
C ALA A 162 -7.07 4.96 -16.74
N PHE A 163 -7.66 5.10 -17.93
CA PHE A 163 -7.65 4.11 -19.01
C PHE A 163 -6.54 4.34 -20.04
N GLY A 164 -5.88 5.50 -20.02
CA GLY A 164 -4.79 5.85 -20.94
C GLY A 164 -5.26 6.09 -22.39
N THR A 165 -6.51 6.52 -22.58
CA THR A 165 -7.11 6.75 -23.90
C THR A 165 -8.14 7.87 -23.84
N GLY A 166 -8.32 8.58 -24.95
CA GLY A 166 -9.40 9.57 -25.13
C GLY A 166 -10.64 9.01 -25.85
N ASP A 167 -10.63 7.73 -26.20
CA ASP A 167 -11.70 7.07 -26.96
C ASP A 167 -12.66 6.28 -26.04
N PRO A 168 -13.95 6.68 -25.95
CA PRO A 168 -14.96 5.92 -25.20
C PRO A 168 -15.12 4.46 -25.65
N ALA A 169 -15.01 4.18 -26.94
CA ALA A 169 -15.19 2.82 -27.46
C ALA A 169 -14.08 1.87 -26.98
N ALA A 170 -12.82 2.36 -26.93
CA ALA A 170 -11.71 1.62 -26.35
C ALA A 170 -11.92 1.29 -24.86
N VAL A 171 -12.56 2.20 -24.10
CA VAL A 171 -12.89 1.96 -22.68
C VAL A 171 -13.99 0.93 -22.52
N GLU A 172 -15.02 0.96 -23.35
CA GLU A 172 -16.09 -0.04 -23.36
C GLU A 172 -15.55 -1.44 -23.66
N GLU A 173 -14.66 -1.54 -24.65
CA GLU A 173 -14.00 -2.79 -25.01
C GLU A 173 -13.17 -3.35 -23.85
N TYR A 174 -12.37 -2.48 -23.23
CA TYR A 174 -11.61 -2.82 -22.03
C TYR A 174 -12.53 -3.33 -20.91
N CYS A 175 -13.63 -2.62 -20.66
CA CYS A 175 -14.57 -2.95 -19.60
C CYS A 175 -15.24 -4.31 -19.84
N ARG A 176 -15.69 -4.56 -21.08
CA ARG A 176 -16.28 -5.83 -21.51
C ARG A 176 -15.32 -7.00 -21.29
N GLY A 177 -14.06 -6.85 -21.70
CA GLY A 177 -13.02 -7.87 -21.51
C GLY A 177 -12.67 -8.18 -20.05
N LYS A 178 -13.06 -7.32 -19.11
CA LYS A 178 -12.75 -7.45 -17.67
C LYS A 178 -13.98 -7.65 -16.78
N GLY A 179 -15.17 -7.84 -17.36
CA GLY A 179 -16.42 -7.98 -16.61
C GLY A 179 -16.78 -6.71 -15.82
N ILE A 180 -16.50 -5.55 -16.40
CA ILE A 180 -16.82 -4.24 -15.84
C ILE A 180 -18.00 -3.67 -16.62
N THR A 181 -19.01 -3.19 -15.92
CA THR A 181 -20.11 -2.42 -16.50
C THR A 181 -19.69 -0.96 -16.57
N ALA A 182 -19.72 -0.36 -17.77
CA ALA A 182 -19.47 1.05 -18.01
C ALA A 182 -20.80 1.79 -18.25
N GLU A 183 -20.98 2.92 -17.57
CA GLU A 183 -22.12 3.83 -17.72
C GLU A 183 -21.56 5.24 -17.98
N TRP A 184 -21.72 5.72 -19.22
CA TRP A 184 -21.39 7.11 -19.58
C TRP A 184 -22.48 8.05 -19.09
N ARG A 185 -22.07 9.19 -18.53
CA ARG A 185 -22.98 10.20 -17.99
C ARG A 185 -23.11 11.39 -18.93
N ALA A 186 -24.23 12.10 -18.81
CA ALA A 186 -24.53 13.28 -19.62
C ALA A 186 -23.51 14.41 -19.46
N ASP A 187 -22.78 14.47 -18.34
CA ASP A 187 -21.72 15.44 -18.06
C ASP A 187 -20.35 15.05 -18.65
N GLY A 188 -20.28 13.99 -19.47
CA GLY A 188 -19.03 13.45 -20.00
C GLY A 188 -18.22 12.63 -19.00
N GLY A 189 -18.76 12.39 -17.80
CA GLY A 189 -18.19 11.49 -16.81
C GLY A 189 -18.43 10.01 -17.13
N LEU A 190 -17.70 9.15 -16.43
CA LEU A 190 -17.83 7.69 -16.53
C LEU A 190 -18.09 7.11 -15.14
N ARG A 191 -19.08 6.21 -15.03
CA ARG A 191 -19.21 5.30 -13.90
C ARG A 191 -18.85 3.89 -14.33
N THR A 192 -17.98 3.24 -13.57
CA THR A 192 -17.75 1.80 -13.72
C THR A 192 -18.24 1.03 -12.50
N THR A 193 -18.85 -0.12 -12.74
CA THR A 193 -19.34 -1.02 -11.71
C THR A 193 -18.81 -2.43 -11.96
N THR A 194 -18.30 -3.09 -10.94
CA THR A 194 -17.86 -4.47 -11.07
C THR A 194 -17.89 -5.20 -9.73
N VAL A 195 -18.11 -6.52 -9.78
CA VAL A 195 -18.13 -7.39 -8.59
C VAL A 195 -16.80 -8.13 -8.50
N ARG A 196 -16.26 -8.24 -7.28
CA ARG A 196 -15.02 -8.94 -6.97
C ARG A 196 -15.26 -9.93 -5.86
N ALA A 197 -14.56 -11.07 -5.90
CA ALA A 197 -14.56 -12.00 -4.79
C ALA A 197 -14.08 -11.29 -3.52
N ALA A 198 -14.75 -11.55 -2.40
CA ALA A 198 -14.32 -11.02 -1.10
C ALA A 198 -13.25 -11.90 -0.43
N VAL A 199 -13.11 -13.14 -0.91
CA VAL A 199 -12.21 -14.15 -0.38
C VAL A 199 -11.49 -14.81 -1.55
N HIS A 200 -10.17 -14.87 -1.46
CA HIS A 200 -9.30 -15.49 -2.44
C HIS A 200 -8.56 -16.67 -1.83
N THR A 201 -8.19 -17.63 -2.67
CA THR A 201 -7.34 -18.75 -2.29
C THR A 201 -5.96 -18.51 -2.89
N HIS A 202 -4.92 -18.49 -2.06
CA HIS A 202 -3.55 -18.32 -2.51
C HIS A 202 -3.15 -19.52 -3.40
N PRO A 203 -2.68 -19.30 -4.65
CA PRO A 203 -2.51 -20.37 -5.64
C PRO A 203 -1.42 -21.39 -5.27
N GLY A 204 -0.37 -20.98 -4.57
CA GLY A 204 0.68 -21.89 -4.08
C GLY A 204 0.32 -22.63 -2.79
N SER A 205 -0.02 -21.90 -1.71
CA SER A 205 -0.27 -22.48 -0.39
C SER A 205 -1.69 -23.01 -0.15
N GLY A 206 -2.66 -22.72 -1.02
CA GLY A 206 -4.07 -23.08 -0.83
C GLY A 206 -4.78 -22.33 0.31
N ARG A 207 -4.12 -21.39 0.99
CA ARG A 207 -4.68 -20.65 2.13
C ARG A 207 -5.69 -19.61 1.65
N ARG A 208 -6.79 -19.46 2.39
CA ARG A 208 -7.78 -18.39 2.14
C ARG A 208 -7.34 -17.06 2.76
N CYS A 209 -7.53 -15.98 2.02
CA CYS A 209 -7.35 -14.62 2.50
C CYS A 209 -8.49 -13.72 2.02
N GLY A 210 -8.80 -12.69 2.79
CA GLY A 210 -9.79 -11.69 2.40
C GLY A 210 -9.21 -10.73 1.35
N SER A 211 -10.06 -10.14 0.51
CA SER A 211 -9.69 -8.94 -0.26
C SER A 211 -10.12 -7.70 0.52
N THR A 212 -9.21 -6.75 0.72
CA THR A 212 -9.57 -5.43 1.27
C THR A 212 -9.35 -4.34 0.25
N THR A 213 -10.35 -3.49 0.09
CA THR A 213 -10.21 -2.21 -0.60
C THR A 213 -10.75 -1.10 0.28
N PRO A 214 -9.90 -0.39 1.03
CA PRO A 214 -10.24 0.93 1.50
C PRO A 214 -9.58 1.96 0.59
N ARG A 215 -10.38 2.57 -0.28
CA ARG A 215 -10.08 3.92 -0.75
C ARG A 215 -11.37 4.76 -0.72
N SER A 216 -11.34 5.73 0.20
CA SER A 216 -12.26 6.89 0.35
C SER A 216 -13.73 6.63 0.02
N GLY A 217 -14.53 6.23 1.02
CA GLY A 217 -15.99 6.17 0.84
C GLY A 217 -16.81 5.50 1.95
N MET A 218 -16.24 5.13 3.10
CA MET A 218 -17.07 4.67 4.22
C MET A 218 -17.91 5.83 4.74
N SER A 219 -19.23 5.69 4.66
CA SER A 219 -20.21 6.67 5.14
C SER A 219 -19.91 7.10 6.59
N PRO A 220 -20.20 8.35 6.98
CA PRO A 220 -19.98 8.88 8.34
C PRO A 220 -20.58 8.01 9.45
N ARG A 221 -21.58 7.17 9.14
CA ARG A 221 -22.21 6.25 10.10
C ARG A 221 -21.24 5.22 10.69
N TRP A 222 -20.21 4.80 9.94
CA TRP A 222 -19.22 3.83 10.44
C TRP A 222 -18.11 4.46 11.31
N ARG A 223 -17.78 5.75 11.12
CA ARG A 223 -16.79 6.47 11.96
C ARG A 223 -17.18 6.55 13.44
N ARG A 224 -18.48 6.54 13.75
CA ARG A 224 -18.98 6.64 15.13
C ARG A 224 -18.96 5.31 15.89
N ARG A 225 -18.96 4.16 15.20
CA ARG A 225 -18.99 2.84 15.85
C ARG A 225 -17.59 2.36 16.27
N SER A 226 -16.54 2.65 15.50
CA SER A 226 -15.17 2.27 15.86
C SER A 226 -14.65 3.01 17.11
N ARG A 227 -15.13 4.23 17.39
CA ARG A 227 -14.79 4.97 18.61
C ARG A 227 -15.55 4.51 19.87
N ARG A 228 -16.61 3.71 19.74
CA ARG A 228 -17.44 3.25 20.88
C ARG A 228 -17.03 1.88 21.42
N GLY A 229 -16.12 1.16 20.75
CA GLY A 229 -15.62 -0.15 21.19
C GLY A 229 -14.48 -0.09 22.22
N CYS A 230 -13.90 1.08 22.48
CA CYS A 230 -12.92 1.26 23.55
C CYS A 230 -13.68 1.61 24.84
N GLY A 231 -14.10 0.57 25.57
CA GLY A 231 -14.82 0.69 26.82
C GLY A 231 -14.05 1.55 27.83
N ARG A 232 -14.74 2.55 28.38
CA ARG A 232 -14.34 3.20 29.63
C ARG A 232 -14.25 2.14 30.73
N SER A 233 -13.03 1.75 31.07
CA SER A 233 -12.71 1.15 32.37
C SER A 233 -12.04 2.24 33.20
N SER A 234 -12.85 2.90 34.01
CA SER A 234 -12.44 3.83 35.06
C SER A 234 -11.71 3.10 36.17
N ARG A 235 -10.44 3.44 36.43
CA ARG A 235 -9.81 3.34 37.75
C ARG A 235 -8.65 4.33 37.80
N THR A 236 -8.95 5.50 38.36
CA THR A 236 -7.98 6.46 38.87
C THR A 236 -7.17 5.83 40.00
N ARG A 237 -5.85 5.72 39.82
CA ARG A 237 -4.91 5.66 40.94
C ARG A 237 -3.97 6.84 40.83
N THR A 238 -4.21 7.82 41.70
CA THR A 238 -3.34 8.95 42.01
C THR A 238 -2.10 8.44 42.74
N CYS A 239 -0.93 8.95 42.36
CA CYS A 239 0.30 8.90 43.17
C CYS A 239 0.69 10.34 43.52
N PRO A 240 1.09 10.63 44.78
CA PRO A 240 1.32 12.00 45.26
C PRO A 240 2.71 12.53 44.85
N PRO A 241 2.91 13.86 44.90
CA PRO A 241 4.16 14.49 44.48
C PRO A 241 5.18 14.49 45.62
N THR A 242 6.45 14.23 45.31
CA THR A 242 7.59 14.56 46.17
C THR A 242 8.39 15.71 45.54
N ARG A 243 8.45 16.80 46.30
CA ARG A 243 9.33 17.98 46.14
C ARG A 243 10.66 17.71 46.85
N THR A 244 11.77 18.14 46.24
CA THR A 244 12.95 18.86 46.82
C THR A 244 14.03 18.92 45.71
N SER A 245 14.27 20.06 45.06
CA SER A 245 15.15 21.21 45.39
C SER A 245 16.60 21.11 44.88
N ALA A 246 16.94 22.03 43.96
CA ALA A 246 18.22 22.72 43.67
C ALA A 246 19.47 21.86 43.29
N THR A 247 20.34 22.24 42.35
CA THR A 247 20.96 23.55 42.09
C THR A 247 21.30 23.78 40.60
N ALA A 248 21.54 25.05 40.27
CA ALA A 248 21.83 25.61 38.95
C ALA A 248 23.24 25.29 38.41
N ASP A 249 23.39 25.30 37.08
CA ASP A 249 24.44 26.10 36.43
C ASP A 249 24.00 26.52 35.01
N ALA A 250 24.36 27.74 34.64
CA ALA A 250 23.95 28.45 33.46
C ALA A 250 25.16 28.71 32.55
N SER A 251 25.05 28.38 31.26
CA SER A 251 25.85 29.06 30.25
C SER A 251 25.08 29.22 28.94
N ARG A 252 24.86 30.49 28.60
CA ARG A 252 24.27 31.05 27.39
C ARG A 252 24.82 30.42 26.10
N THR A 253 23.95 30.30 25.10
CA THR A 253 24.17 30.96 23.80
C THR A 253 22.85 31.09 23.03
N ARG A 254 22.38 32.33 22.88
CA ARG A 254 21.38 32.72 21.89
C ARG A 254 21.99 32.55 20.49
N ARG A 255 21.40 31.72 19.65
CA ARG A 255 21.44 31.90 18.19
C ARG A 255 20.04 31.69 17.63
N SER A 256 19.43 32.81 17.26
CA SER A 256 18.34 32.90 16.30
C SER A 256 18.74 32.21 14.99
N ARG A 257 17.97 31.20 14.56
CA ARG A 257 17.96 30.73 13.17
C ARG A 257 16.53 30.42 12.75
N ILE A 258 15.98 31.38 12.00
CA ILE A 258 15.12 31.23 10.82
C ILE A 258 14.70 29.78 10.54
N CYS A 259 13.50 29.39 10.99
CA CYS A 259 12.83 28.21 10.47
C CYS A 259 12.22 28.56 9.11
N GLY A 260 12.99 28.35 8.05
CA GLY A 260 12.41 28.19 6.71
C GLY A 260 11.63 26.87 6.60
N PRO A 261 10.64 26.77 5.71
CA PRO A 261 9.81 25.57 5.58
C PRO A 261 10.66 24.42 5.03
N ARG A 262 10.95 23.42 5.87
CA ARG A 262 11.54 22.14 5.43
C ARG A 262 10.44 21.23 4.89
N THR A 263 10.11 21.37 3.61
CA THR A 263 9.36 20.34 2.87
C THR A 263 10.35 19.35 2.25
N ALA A 264 10.72 18.31 2.99
CA ALA A 264 11.44 17.17 2.41
C ALA A 264 10.43 16.27 1.69
N ARG A 265 10.51 16.24 0.35
CA ARG A 265 9.67 15.40 -0.50
C ARG A 265 10.06 13.93 -0.36
N ARG A 266 9.04 13.05 -0.37
CA ARG A 266 9.16 11.59 -0.35
C ARG A 266 9.84 11.10 -1.64
N ARG A 267 11.02 10.47 -1.57
CA ARG A 267 11.61 9.72 -2.70
C ARG A 267 11.67 8.23 -2.36
N ARG A 268 10.53 7.55 -2.51
CA ARG A 268 10.43 6.09 -2.47
C ARG A 268 10.13 5.59 -3.87
N ALA A 269 10.89 4.62 -4.33
CA ALA A 269 10.61 3.88 -5.54
C ALA A 269 9.76 2.65 -5.16
N SER A 270 8.68 2.43 -5.89
CA SER A 270 7.82 1.26 -5.69
C SER A 270 7.27 0.79 -7.02
N THR A 271 6.99 -0.50 -7.12
CA THR A 271 6.19 -1.04 -8.23
C THR A 271 4.68 -1.05 -7.89
N GLY A 272 4.27 -0.34 -6.82
CA GLY A 272 2.91 -0.31 -6.23
C GLY A 272 2.92 -0.19 -4.68
N SER A 273 1.74 -0.21 -4.02
CA SER A 273 1.55 -0.08 -2.56
C SER A 273 0.66 -1.20 -1.99
N ALA A 274 1.17 -2.21 -1.28
CA ALA A 274 0.37 -3.41 -0.95
C ALA A 274 0.60 -3.99 0.43
N THR A 275 -0.51 -4.52 0.95
CA THR A 275 -0.59 -5.61 1.92
C THR A 275 -0.50 -6.94 1.17
N THR A 276 0.31 -7.88 1.67
CA THR A 276 0.56 -9.17 1.03
C THR A 276 -0.41 -10.26 1.52
N CYS A 277 -0.78 -11.15 0.59
CA CYS A 277 -1.25 -12.51 0.86
C CYS A 277 -0.03 -13.43 0.55
#